data_AF-A0A0J9XDW2-F1
#
_entry.id   AF-A0A0J9XDW2-F1
#
_cell.length_a   1.000
_cell.length_b   1.000
_cell.length_c   1.000
_cell.angle_alpha   90.00
_cell.angle_beta   90.00
_cell.angle_gamma   90.00
#
_symmetry.space_group_name_H-M   'P 1'
#
loop_
_entity.id
_entity.type
_entity.pdbx_description
1 polymer ?
#
loop_
_entity_poly.entity_id
_entity_poly.type
_entity_poly.pdbx_seq_one_letter_code
_entity_poly.pdbx_strand_id
1 'polypeptide(L)'
;MGRLSVMKFKTKRYTRDLDQILYTDMNSEKSIQKLEHQSYDETKPGLGQYYCIPCAKYFETLHAKSNHQRGKVHKRRLRQLKDIPYTPEEANAAAGHDVAKFFQKKEERKNMTEAPAAQEQMVKKNKLSLKEELEVANPVAPAESIADDAMQVEES
;
A
#
# COMPACT_ATOMS: atom_id res chain seq x y z
N MET A 1 -28.22 -24.16 12.73
CA MET A 1 -27.71 -23.01 11.94
C MET A 1 -28.74 -21.88 12.00
N GLY A 2 -28.34 -20.66 12.37
CA GLY A 2 -29.26 -19.53 12.49
C GLY A 2 -29.64 -18.89 11.14
N ARG A 3 -30.76 -18.17 11.10
CA ARG A 3 -31.23 -17.45 9.90
C ARG A 3 -30.18 -16.49 9.34
N LEU A 4 -29.45 -15.78 10.22
CA LEU A 4 -28.45 -14.79 9.81
C LEU A 4 -27.29 -15.40 9.04
N SER A 5 -26.76 -16.55 9.46
CA SER A 5 -25.62 -17.19 8.77
C SER A 5 -26.04 -17.69 7.39
N VAL A 6 -27.19 -18.38 7.31
CA VAL A 6 -27.78 -18.87 6.06
C VAL A 6 -28.13 -17.73 5.12
N MET A 7 -28.56 -16.57 5.62
CA MET A 7 -28.81 -15.42 4.77
C MET A 7 -27.48 -14.80 4.30
N LYS A 8 -26.55 -14.51 5.21
CA LYS A 8 -25.37 -13.71 4.90
C LYS A 8 -24.33 -14.45 4.06
N PHE A 9 -24.03 -15.70 4.36
CA PHE A 9 -22.88 -16.44 3.81
C PHE A 9 -23.25 -17.43 2.69
N LYS A 10 -24.29 -17.13 1.92
CA LYS A 10 -24.63 -17.89 0.71
C LYS A 10 -23.66 -17.58 -0.43
N THR A 11 -23.40 -18.56 -1.29
CA THR A 11 -22.55 -18.45 -2.49
C THR A 11 -22.93 -17.27 -3.40
N LYS A 12 -24.24 -16.98 -3.57
CA LYS A 12 -24.72 -15.81 -4.33
C LYS A 12 -24.33 -14.43 -3.76
N ARG A 13 -23.83 -14.37 -2.52
CA ARG A 13 -23.36 -13.15 -1.83
C ARG A 13 -21.89 -13.28 -1.41
N TYR A 14 -21.16 -14.14 -2.10
CA TYR A 14 -19.75 -14.37 -1.84
C TYR A 14 -18.95 -13.08 -2.10
N THR A 15 -18.05 -12.78 -1.18
CA THR A 15 -17.12 -11.65 -1.26
C THR A 15 -15.74 -12.17 -1.64
N ARG A 16 -14.91 -11.34 -2.28
CA ARG A 16 -13.52 -11.71 -2.54
C ARG A 16 -12.78 -12.10 -1.27
N ASP A 17 -12.03 -13.20 -1.39
CA ASP A 17 -11.18 -13.74 -0.35
C ASP A 17 -9.90 -12.91 -0.16
N LEU A 18 -9.28 -13.08 1.01
CA LEU A 18 -8.11 -12.29 1.42
C LEU A 18 -6.88 -12.61 0.58
N ASP A 19 -6.68 -13.89 0.26
CA ASP A 19 -5.60 -14.40 -0.58
C ASP A 19 -5.70 -13.87 -2.01
N GLN A 20 -6.89 -13.86 -2.60
CA GLN A 20 -7.13 -13.26 -3.92
C GLN A 20 -6.73 -11.78 -3.91
N ILE A 21 -7.18 -11.00 -2.92
CA ILE A 21 -6.85 -9.58 -2.82
C ILE A 21 -5.33 -9.37 -2.72
N LEU A 22 -4.63 -10.17 -1.90
CA LEU A 22 -3.19 -10.06 -1.74
C LEU A 22 -2.44 -10.44 -3.03
N TYR A 23 -2.74 -11.59 -3.61
CA TYR A 23 -1.96 -12.14 -4.73
C TYR A 23 -2.33 -11.56 -6.10
N THR A 24 -3.60 -11.21 -6.33
CA THR A 24 -4.04 -10.70 -7.64
C THR A 24 -4.10 -9.18 -7.67
N ASP A 25 -4.66 -8.56 -6.62
CA ASP A 25 -5.00 -7.14 -6.68
C ASP A 25 -3.84 -6.27 -6.18
N MET A 26 -3.19 -6.66 -5.07
CA MET A 26 -2.14 -5.86 -4.40
C MET A 26 -0.70 -6.22 -4.78
N ASN A 27 -0.46 -7.39 -5.39
CA ASN A 27 0.90 -7.88 -5.62
C ASN A 27 1.68 -7.08 -6.69
N SER A 28 1.00 -6.42 -7.63
CA SER A 28 1.64 -5.70 -8.72
C SER A 28 1.18 -4.24 -8.80
N GLU A 29 2.11 -3.33 -9.10
CA GLU A 29 1.77 -1.92 -9.31
C GLU A 29 0.78 -1.73 -10.46
N LYS A 30 0.93 -2.54 -11.52
CA LYS A 30 0.04 -2.54 -12.68
C LYS A 30 -1.39 -2.93 -12.32
N SER A 31 -1.59 -3.92 -11.46
CA SER A 31 -2.92 -4.32 -10.99
C SER A 31 -3.55 -3.24 -10.12
N ILE A 32 -2.76 -2.60 -9.25
CA ILE A 32 -3.21 -1.47 -8.43
C ILE A 32 -3.67 -0.32 -9.31
N GLN A 33 -2.83 0.14 -10.24
CA GLN A 33 -3.14 1.24 -11.16
C GLN A 33 -4.39 0.94 -12.00
N LYS A 34 -4.54 -0.30 -12.49
CA LYS A 34 -5.73 -0.73 -13.24
C LYS A 34 -7.00 -0.68 -12.39
N LEU A 35 -6.91 -1.03 -11.10
CA LEU A 35 -8.05 -1.03 -10.19
C LEU A 35 -8.38 0.38 -9.66
N GLU A 36 -7.41 1.27 -9.59
CA GLU A 36 -7.60 2.67 -9.20
C GLU A 36 -8.15 3.52 -10.36
N HIS A 37 -7.67 3.29 -11.58
CA HIS A 37 -8.06 4.02 -12.78
C HIS A 37 -8.91 3.14 -13.70
N GLN A 38 -10.07 2.69 -13.19
CA GLN A 38 -11.04 1.93 -13.98
C GLN A 38 -11.75 2.83 -15.00
N SER A 39 -12.12 2.27 -16.15
CA SER A 39 -13.03 2.95 -17.07
C SER A 39 -14.41 3.15 -16.43
N TYR A 40 -15.13 4.17 -16.86
CA TYR A 40 -16.50 4.41 -16.40
C TYR A 40 -17.41 3.21 -16.73
N ASP A 41 -18.08 2.68 -15.71
CA ASP A 41 -18.95 1.52 -15.80
C ASP A 41 -20.29 1.81 -15.12
N GLU A 42 -21.35 1.89 -15.91
CA GLU A 42 -22.70 2.26 -15.48
C GLU A 42 -23.32 1.25 -14.49
N THR A 43 -22.85 0.00 -14.52
CA THR A 43 -23.41 -1.06 -13.66
C THR A 43 -22.90 -0.99 -12.23
N LYS A 44 -21.78 -0.29 -12.00
CA LYS A 44 -21.12 -0.19 -10.71
C LYS A 44 -21.47 1.12 -10.01
N PRO A 45 -21.55 1.14 -8.67
CA PRO A 45 -21.79 2.38 -7.95
C PRO A 45 -20.60 3.34 -8.15
N GLY A 46 -20.90 4.63 -8.26
CA GLY A 46 -19.89 5.66 -8.52
C GLY A 46 -19.17 5.50 -9.87
N LEU A 47 -19.83 4.89 -10.86
CA LEU A 47 -19.29 4.61 -12.20
C LEU A 47 -17.96 3.81 -12.17
N GLY A 48 -17.73 3.04 -11.11
CA GLY A 48 -16.51 2.25 -10.92
C GLY A 48 -15.29 3.04 -10.40
N GLN A 49 -15.39 4.36 -10.23
CA GLN A 49 -14.24 5.22 -9.90
C GLN A 49 -13.83 5.12 -8.42
N TYR A 50 -14.79 5.09 -7.50
CA TYR A 50 -14.49 5.09 -6.06
C TYR A 50 -14.35 3.68 -5.51
N TYR A 51 -13.30 2.97 -5.92
CA TYR A 51 -13.02 1.60 -5.46
C TYR A 51 -12.02 1.56 -4.29
N CYS A 52 -12.25 0.65 -3.33
CA CYS A 52 -11.29 0.32 -2.27
C CYS A 52 -10.76 -1.10 -2.46
N ILE A 53 -9.49 -1.21 -2.84
CA ILE A 53 -8.78 -2.46 -3.11
C ILE A 53 -8.82 -3.45 -1.93
N PRO A 54 -8.38 -3.11 -0.70
CA PRO A 54 -8.29 -4.10 0.38
C PRO A 54 -9.66 -4.64 0.83
N CYS A 55 -10.73 -3.87 0.64
CA CYS A 55 -12.09 -4.27 1.00
C CYS A 55 -12.90 -4.81 -0.19
N ALA A 56 -12.35 -4.79 -1.40
CA ALA A 56 -13.02 -5.14 -2.65
C ALA A 56 -14.44 -4.55 -2.77
N LYS A 57 -14.57 -3.24 -2.49
CA LYS A 57 -15.87 -2.55 -2.44
C LYS A 57 -15.85 -1.24 -3.22
N TYR A 58 -16.90 -1.02 -3.99
CA TYR A 58 -17.19 0.23 -4.68
C TYR A 58 -18.07 1.16 -3.82
N PHE A 59 -17.84 2.46 -3.97
CA PHE A 59 -18.57 3.52 -3.30
C PHE A 59 -19.19 4.48 -4.33
N GLU A 60 -20.24 5.18 -3.92
CA GLU A 60 -20.93 6.17 -4.74
C GLU A 60 -20.15 7.48 -4.90
N THR A 61 -19.43 7.92 -3.86
CA THR A 61 -18.73 9.21 -3.82
C THR A 61 -17.34 9.09 -3.20
N LEU A 62 -16.48 10.08 -3.47
CA LEU A 62 -15.16 10.18 -2.86
C LEU A 62 -15.23 10.30 -1.32
N HIS A 63 -16.22 11.05 -0.82
CA HIS A 63 -16.42 11.22 0.63
C HIS A 63 -16.78 9.89 1.32
N ALA A 64 -17.60 9.05 0.69
CA ALA A 64 -17.93 7.74 1.23
C ALA A 64 -16.69 6.83 1.31
N LYS A 65 -15.83 6.85 0.27
CA LYS A 65 -14.55 6.11 0.25
C LYS A 65 -13.60 6.60 1.35
N SER A 66 -13.44 7.90 1.53
CA SER A 66 -12.54 8.47 2.55
C SER A 66 -13.02 8.17 3.98
N ASN A 67 -14.32 8.26 4.24
CA ASN A 67 -14.92 7.85 5.52
C ASN A 67 -14.72 6.37 5.79
N HIS A 68 -14.90 5.52 4.77
CA HIS A 68 -14.69 4.09 4.89
C HIS A 68 -13.25 3.76 5.32
N GLN A 69 -12.25 4.41 4.71
CA GLN A 69 -10.82 4.20 5.02
C GLN A 69 -10.49 4.52 6.48
N ARG A 70 -11.11 5.57 7.05
CA ARG A 70 -10.92 5.95 8.46
C ARG A 70 -11.63 5.00 9.44
N GLY A 71 -12.64 4.27 8.96
CA GLY A 71 -13.50 3.39 9.76
C GLY A 71 -12.83 2.11 10.28
N LYS A 72 -13.42 1.53 11.33
CA LYS A 72 -12.91 0.30 11.99
C LYS A 72 -12.90 -0.91 11.06
N VAL A 73 -13.87 -1.01 10.14
CA VAL A 73 -13.99 -2.13 9.20
C VAL A 73 -12.77 -2.21 8.29
N HIS A 74 -12.37 -1.08 7.70
CA HIS A 74 -11.20 -0.99 6.85
C HIS A 74 -9.91 -1.29 7.62
N LYS A 75 -9.76 -0.67 8.80
CA LYS A 75 -8.60 -0.93 9.68
C LYS A 75 -8.49 -2.42 10.08
N ARG A 76 -9.61 -3.09 10.33
CA ARG A 76 -9.64 -4.54 10.59
C ARG A 76 -9.17 -5.33 9.37
N ARG A 77 -9.63 -4.98 8.17
CA ARG A 77 -9.23 -5.63 6.92
C ARG A 77 -7.73 -5.46 6.66
N LEU A 78 -7.19 -4.26 6.87
CA LEU A 78 -5.75 -4.02 6.74
C LEU A 78 -4.91 -4.86 7.71
N ARG A 79 -5.40 -5.10 8.93
CA ARG A 79 -4.72 -6.02 9.86
C ARG A 79 -4.70 -7.45 9.31
N GLN A 80 -5.83 -7.95 8.81
CA GLN A 80 -5.92 -9.28 8.21
C GLN A 80 -5.01 -9.46 6.99
N LEU A 81 -4.82 -8.39 6.20
CA LEU A 81 -3.96 -8.41 5.02
C LEU A 81 -2.46 -8.34 5.34
N LYS A 82 -2.09 -7.92 6.56
CA LYS A 82 -0.69 -7.97 7.01
C LYS A 82 -0.24 -9.38 7.36
N ASP A 83 -1.19 -10.21 7.78
CA ASP A 83 -0.93 -11.60 8.11
C ASP A 83 -0.76 -12.41 6.81
N ILE A 84 0.07 -13.45 6.89
CA ILE A 84 0.28 -14.36 5.77
C ILE A 84 -1.04 -15.12 5.51
N PRO A 85 -1.59 -15.10 4.28
CA PRO A 85 -2.82 -15.79 3.99
C PRO A 85 -2.61 -17.31 4.07
N TYR A 86 -3.63 -17.99 4.59
CA TYR A 86 -3.68 -19.44 4.65
C TYR A 86 -3.73 -20.05 3.25
N THR A 87 -2.96 -21.11 3.01
CA THR A 87 -2.95 -21.82 1.73
C THR A 87 -3.33 -23.29 1.90
N PRO A 88 -3.89 -23.95 0.87
CA PRO A 88 -4.20 -25.38 0.92
C PRO A 88 -2.98 -26.26 1.23
N GLU A 89 -1.79 -25.80 0.85
CA GLU A 89 -0.53 -26.51 1.11
C GLU A 89 -0.19 -26.55 2.60
N GLU A 90 -0.57 -25.51 3.34
CA GLU A 90 -0.46 -25.51 4.81
C GLU A 90 -1.42 -26.53 5.43
N ALA A 91 -2.64 -26.66 4.89
CA ALA A 91 -3.59 -27.69 5.29
C ALA A 91 -3.03 -29.11 5.10
N ASN A 92 -2.48 -29.36 3.90
CA ASN A 92 -1.90 -30.64 3.53
C ASN A 92 -0.69 -30.96 4.40
N ALA A 93 0.22 -30.00 4.60
CA ALA A 93 1.40 -30.17 5.44
C ALA A 93 1.03 -30.48 6.90
N ALA A 94 -0.01 -29.82 7.44
CA ALA A 94 -0.51 -30.12 8.79
C ALA A 94 -1.11 -31.53 8.90
N ALA A 95 -1.66 -32.07 7.82
CA ALA A 95 -2.11 -33.46 7.71
C ALA A 95 -0.98 -34.46 7.42
N GLY A 96 0.27 -34.01 7.24
CA GLY A 96 1.43 -34.85 6.91
C GLY A 96 1.68 -35.07 5.42
N HIS A 97 0.96 -34.38 4.54
CA HIS A 97 1.12 -34.46 3.09
C HIS A 97 1.94 -33.29 2.52
N ASP A 98 2.81 -33.53 1.54
CA ASP A 98 3.55 -32.50 0.80
C ASP A 98 4.31 -31.48 1.68
N VAL A 99 4.79 -31.92 2.84
CA VAL A 99 5.44 -31.08 3.85
C VAL A 99 6.63 -30.30 3.29
N ALA A 100 7.45 -30.95 2.46
CA ALA A 100 8.61 -30.31 1.82
C ALA A 100 8.20 -29.12 0.92
N LYS A 101 7.11 -29.25 0.17
CA LYS A 101 6.58 -28.21 -0.72
C LYS A 101 6.15 -26.98 0.08
N PHE A 102 5.50 -27.17 1.22
CA PHE A 102 5.10 -26.08 2.11
C PHE A 102 6.32 -25.31 2.65
N PHE A 103 7.37 -26.02 3.08
CA PHE A 103 8.59 -25.38 3.57
C PHE A 103 9.30 -24.58 2.48
N GLN A 104 9.45 -25.13 1.28
CA GLN A 104 10.02 -24.42 0.13
C GLN A 104 9.29 -23.11 -0.16
N LYS A 105 7.94 -23.14 -0.26
CA LYS A 105 7.15 -21.91 -0.48
C LYS A 105 7.21 -20.93 0.68
N LYS A 106 7.39 -21.42 1.91
CA LYS A 106 7.56 -20.55 3.08
C LYS A 106 8.89 -19.80 3.02
N GLU A 107 9.96 -20.48 2.59
CA GLU A 107 11.27 -19.89 2.37
C GLU A 107 11.25 -18.87 1.22
N GLU A 108 10.65 -19.23 0.07
CA GLU A 108 10.48 -18.31 -1.06
C GLU A 108 9.77 -16.99 -0.65
N ARG A 109 8.70 -17.10 0.14
CA ARG A 109 7.97 -15.93 0.65
C ARG A 109 8.82 -15.06 1.58
N LYS A 110 9.62 -15.66 2.47
CA LYS A 110 10.55 -14.91 3.34
C LYS A 110 11.61 -14.18 2.51
N ASN A 111 12.21 -14.87 1.55
CA ASN A 111 13.22 -14.29 0.67
C ASN A 111 12.64 -13.12 -0.15
N MET A 112 11.40 -13.24 -0.63
CA MET A 112 10.68 -12.17 -1.35
C MET A 112 10.40 -10.95 -0.47
N THR A 113 10.22 -11.10 0.84
CA THR A 113 10.01 -9.95 1.75
C THR A 113 11.32 -9.32 2.22
N GLU A 114 12.39 -10.11 2.37
CA GLU A 114 13.69 -9.66 2.86
C GLU A 114 14.52 -8.98 1.76
N ALA A 115 14.43 -9.45 0.51
CA ALA A 115 15.13 -8.88 -0.65
C ALA A 115 14.79 -7.39 -0.93
N PRO A 116 13.52 -6.95 -1.01
CA PRO A 116 13.17 -5.55 -1.26
C PRO A 116 13.50 -4.66 -0.04
N ALA A 117 13.40 -5.18 1.18
CA ALA A 117 13.80 -4.42 2.37
C ALA A 117 15.33 -4.16 2.41
N ALA A 118 16.14 -5.15 2.04
CA ALA A 118 17.59 -4.99 1.90
C ALA A 118 17.94 -4.01 0.76
N GLN A 119 17.27 -4.11 -0.39
CA GLN A 119 17.46 -3.18 -1.52
C GLN A 119 17.03 -1.74 -1.17
N GLU A 120 15.89 -1.55 -0.51
CA GLU A 120 15.46 -0.23 -0.03
C GLU A 120 16.43 0.36 0.99
N GLN A 121 16.99 -0.47 1.89
CA GLN A 121 18.02 -0.03 2.84
C GLN A 121 19.32 0.37 2.13
N MET A 122 19.74 -0.37 1.10
CA MET A 122 20.89 -0.02 0.26
C MET A 122 20.66 1.29 -0.50
N VAL A 123 19.48 1.47 -1.11
CA VAL A 123 19.12 2.70 -1.83
C VAL A 123 19.03 3.90 -0.88
N LYS A 124 18.49 3.73 0.34
CA LYS A 124 18.48 4.78 1.37
C LYS A 124 19.89 5.14 1.83
N LYS A 125 20.77 4.14 2.05
CA LYS A 125 22.19 4.36 2.39
C LYS A 125 22.91 5.11 1.27
N ASN A 126 22.75 4.69 0.02
CA ASN A 126 23.35 5.36 -1.14
C ASN A 126 22.82 6.80 -1.33
N LYS A 127 21.54 7.04 -1.03
CA LYS A 127 20.95 8.39 -1.10
C LYS A 127 21.42 9.30 0.03
N LEU A 128 21.77 8.74 1.19
CA LEU A 128 22.38 9.48 2.30
C LEU A 128 23.84 9.81 2.01
N SER A 129 24.62 8.86 1.50
CA SER A 129 26.02 9.10 1.12
C SER A 129 26.14 10.14 -0.01
N LEU A 130 25.24 10.13 -1.00
CA LEU A 130 25.21 11.15 -2.06
C LEU A 130 24.86 12.56 -1.54
N LYS A 131 24.06 12.66 -0.47
CA LYS A 131 23.77 13.95 0.17
C LYS A 131 24.97 14.47 0.95
N GLU A 132 25.65 13.60 1.68
CA GLU A 132 26.87 13.93 2.41
C GLU A 132 27.98 14.38 1.44
N GLU A 133 28.12 13.74 0.27
CA GLU A 133 29.07 14.17 -0.76
C GLU A 133 28.72 15.53 -1.40
N LEU A 134 27.42 15.83 -1.59
CA LEU A 134 26.96 17.13 -2.10
C LEU A 134 27.11 18.27 -1.08
N GLU A 135 27.04 17.96 0.22
CA GLU A 135 27.26 18.94 1.29
C GLU A 135 28.75 19.26 1.50
N VAL A 136 29.65 18.28 1.31
CA VAL A 136 31.11 18.49 1.37
C VAL A 136 31.64 19.23 0.13
N ALA A 137 30.94 19.15 -1.00
CA ALA A 137 31.32 19.84 -2.25
C ALA A 137 30.93 21.33 -2.32
N ASN A 138 30.21 21.88 -1.33
CA ASN A 138 29.86 23.30 -1.25
C ASN A 138 30.56 24.01 -0.07
N PRO A 139 31.86 24.32 -0.15
CA PRO A 139 32.47 25.28 0.77
C PRO A 139 32.22 26.70 0.27
N VAL A 140 31.11 27.34 0.66
CA VAL A 140 30.91 28.79 0.40
C VAL A 140 30.57 29.53 1.69
N ALA A 141 31.37 30.58 1.89
CA ALA A 141 31.65 31.38 3.08
C ALA A 141 30.45 32.08 3.76
N PRO A 142 30.58 32.46 5.06
CA PRO A 142 29.60 33.27 5.77
C PRO A 142 29.52 34.71 5.21
N ALA A 143 28.29 35.21 5.04
CA ALA A 143 28.02 36.57 4.61
C ALA A 143 28.31 37.59 5.72
N GLU A 144 29.29 38.47 5.50
CA GLU A 144 29.51 39.70 6.27
C GLU A 144 29.32 40.95 5.38
N SER A 145 28.58 41.92 5.93
CA SER A 145 28.64 43.39 5.72
C SER A 145 28.69 44.00 4.31
N ILE A 146 27.59 44.65 3.91
CA ILE A 146 27.63 45.98 3.28
C ILE A 146 26.52 46.83 3.94
N ALA A 147 26.94 47.76 4.78
CA ALA A 147 26.13 48.88 5.22
C ALA A 147 26.33 50.00 4.19
N ASP A 148 25.24 50.48 3.59
CA ASP A 148 25.23 51.75 2.86
C ASP A 148 24.46 52.77 3.70
N ASP A 149 25.19 53.78 4.13
CA ASP A 149 24.77 54.95 4.89
C ASP A 149 24.77 56.17 3.94
N ALA A 150 23.90 57.14 4.23
CA ALA A 150 23.81 58.51 3.70
C ALA A 150 23.30 58.77 2.25
N MET A 151 22.13 59.41 2.14
CA MET A 151 22.04 60.86 1.87
C MET A 151 20.60 61.38 1.89
N GLN A 152 20.33 62.32 2.81
CA GLN A 152 19.23 63.27 2.77
C GLN A 152 19.49 64.31 1.67
N VAL A 153 18.50 64.62 0.82
CA VAL A 153 18.29 65.95 0.22
C VAL A 153 16.79 66.17 0.04
N GLU A 154 16.34 67.34 0.49
CA GLU A 154 14.99 67.89 0.38
C GLU A 154 14.61 68.24 -1.07
N GLU A 155 13.30 68.27 -1.38
CA GLU A 155 12.67 69.44 -2.00
C GLU A 155 11.14 69.27 -2.09
N SER A 156 10.45 70.28 -1.51
CA SER A 156 9.10 70.81 -1.76
C SER A 156 7.87 69.90 -1.79
#